data_AF-A0A699QEA5-F1
#
_entry.id   AF-A0A699QEA5-F1
#
_cell.length_a   1.000
_cell.length_b   1.000
_cell.length_c   1.000
_cell.angle_alpha   90.00
_cell.angle_beta   90.00
_cell.angle_gamma   90.00
#
_symmetry.space_group_name_H-M   'P 1'
#
loop_
_entity.id
_entity.type
_entity.pdbx_description
1 polymer ?
#
loop_
_entity_poly.entity_id
_entity_poly.type
_entity_poly.pdbx_seq_one_letter_code
_entity_poly.pdbx_strand_id
1 'polypeptide(L)'
;GTEGVVGLTQWFEKMESVFHISNCTVACQIKFSTYTLLGNALTWWNSHFKTVGHDVAYGMPWKTLKKMMTDKYCSRGEIKKLEIEL
;
A
#
# COMPACT_ATOMS: atom_id res chain seq x y z
N GLY A 1 17.99 -3.19 1.60
CA GLY A 1 18.30 -2.61 2.91
C GLY A 1 16.99 -2.59 3.66
N THR A 2 16.93 -3.22 4.83
CA THR A 2 15.68 -3.56 5.54
C THR A 2 14.81 -2.36 5.91
N GLU A 3 15.37 -1.15 5.89
CA GLU A 3 14.68 0.12 6.16
C GLU A 3 13.45 0.33 5.25
N GLY A 4 13.52 -0.09 3.98
CA GLY A 4 12.40 0.05 3.04
C GLY A 4 11.19 -0.83 3.39
N VAL A 5 11.44 -2.06 3.87
CA VAL A 5 10.36 -3.01 4.19
C VAL A 5 9.76 -2.70 5.55
N VAL A 6 10.58 -2.34 6.54
CA VAL A 6 10.08 -1.92 7.86
C VAL A 6 9.20 -0.68 7.74
N GLY A 7 9.64 0.32 6.96
CA GLY A 7 8.84 1.52 6.72
C GLY A 7 7.51 1.24 6.01
N LEU A 8 7.51 0.31 5.04
CA LEU A 8 6.28 -0.08 4.35
C LEU A 8 5.29 -0.83 5.28
N THR A 9 5.79 -1.75 6.11
CA THR A 9 4.97 -2.47 7.09
C THR A 9 4.33 -1.52 8.10
N GLN A 10 5.12 -0.60 8.68
CA GLN A 10 4.59 0.40 9.61
C GLN A 10 3.54 1.31 8.94
N TRP A 11 3.73 1.65 7.67
CA TRP A 11 2.74 2.41 6.92
C TRP A 11 1.43 1.63 6.74
N PHE A 12 1.49 0.32 6.44
CA PHE A 12 0.29 -0.51 6.35
C PHE A 12 -0.49 -0.56 7.67
N GLU A 13 0.19 -0.81 8.79
CA GLU A 13 -0.44 -0.88 10.12
C GLU A 13 -1.10 0.44 10.52
N LYS A 14 -0.43 1.56 10.22
CA LYS A 14 -0.98 2.90 10.46
C LYS A 14 -2.25 3.13 9.64
N MET A 15 -2.25 2.77 8.37
CA MET A 15 -3.43 2.92 7.52
C MET A 15 -4.59 2.03 7.96
N GLU A 16 -4.30 0.78 8.36
CA GLU A 16 -5.30 -0.15 8.87
C GLU A 16 -5.95 0.36 10.16
N SER A 17 -5.17 0.97 11.04
CA SER A 17 -5.68 1.64 12.25
C SER A 17 -6.63 2.80 11.89
N VAL A 18 -6.25 3.63 10.92
CA VAL A 18 -7.11 4.72 10.43
C VAL A 18 -8.42 4.18 9.84
N PHE A 19 -8.37 3.10 9.05
CA PHE A 19 -9.57 2.50 8.47
C PHE A 19 -10.50 1.93 9.52
N HIS A 20 -9.94 1.29 10.54
CA HIS A 20 -10.71 0.72 11.64
C HIS A 20 -11.42 1.82 12.44
N ILE A 21 -10.70 2.87 12.85
CA ILE A 21 -11.25 3.97 13.66
C ILE A 21 -12.33 4.75 12.89
N SER A 22 -12.14 4.94 11.57
CA SER A 22 -13.07 5.71 10.73
C SER A 22 -14.22 4.89 10.15
N ASN A 23 -14.28 3.58 10.39
CA ASN A 23 -15.23 2.65 9.77
C ASN A 23 -15.24 2.79 8.23
N CYS A 24 -14.04 2.81 7.65
CA CYS A 24 -13.80 3.17 6.25
C CYS A 24 -14.28 2.10 5.26
N THR A 25 -15.10 2.48 4.28
CA THR A 25 -15.48 1.59 3.17
C THR A 25 -14.28 1.29 2.26
N VAL A 26 -14.31 0.19 1.52
CA VAL A 26 -13.21 -0.24 0.63
C VAL A 26 -12.76 0.88 -0.32
N ALA A 27 -13.72 1.59 -0.94
CA ALA A 27 -13.40 2.70 -1.85
C ALA A 27 -12.72 3.88 -1.13
N CYS A 28 -13.11 4.14 0.13
CA CYS A 28 -12.48 5.17 0.94
C CYS A 28 -11.07 4.76 1.39
N GLN A 29 -10.82 3.47 1.65
CA GLN A 29 -9.50 2.98 2.07
C GLN A 29 -8.44 3.33 1.03
N ILE A 30 -8.65 2.96 -0.23
CA ILE A 30 -7.68 3.24 -1.31
C ILE A 30 -7.46 4.75 -1.46
N LYS A 31 -8.53 5.55 -1.48
CA LYS A 31 -8.44 7.00 -1.55
C LYS A 31 -7.55 7.55 -0.43
N PHE A 32 -7.87 7.28 0.83
CA PHE A 32 -7.09 7.75 1.97
C PHE A 32 -5.63 7.33 1.90
N SER A 33 -5.36 6.05 1.59
CA SER A 33 -3.99 5.54 1.47
C SER A 33 -3.19 6.34 0.46
N THR A 34 -3.77 6.57 -0.71
CA THR A 34 -3.07 7.14 -1.86
C THR A 34 -2.78 8.63 -1.67
N TYR A 35 -3.61 9.34 -0.89
CA TYR A 35 -3.33 10.71 -0.47
C TYR A 35 -2.13 10.83 0.48
N THR A 36 -1.74 9.76 1.18
CA THR A 36 -0.56 9.77 2.06
C THR A 36 0.74 9.44 1.34
N LEU A 37 0.67 9.03 0.06
CA LEU A 37 1.86 8.69 -0.72
C LEU A 37 2.65 9.94 -1.09
N LEU A 38 3.97 9.83 -1.02
CA LEU A 38 4.90 10.91 -1.32
C LEU A 38 6.01 10.43 -2.28
N GLY A 39 6.65 11.37 -2.96
CA GLY A 39 7.81 11.11 -3.82
C GLY A 39 7.56 10.02 -4.87
N ASN A 40 8.47 9.05 -4.95
CA ASN A 40 8.42 7.98 -5.93
C ASN A 40 7.17 7.09 -5.83
N ALA A 41 6.60 6.94 -4.64
CA ALA A 41 5.37 6.17 -4.43
C ALA A 41 4.15 6.86 -5.02
N LEU A 42 4.06 8.18 -4.87
CA LEU A 42 3.01 8.98 -5.48
C LEU A 42 3.10 8.97 -7.01
N THR A 43 4.30 9.13 -7.55
CA THR A 43 4.53 9.06 -9.02
C THR A 43 4.12 7.70 -9.59
N TRP A 44 4.49 6.61 -8.89
CA TRP A 44 4.07 5.26 -9.28
C TRP A 44 2.56 5.09 -9.24
N TRP A 45 1.89 5.51 -8.16
CA TRP A 45 0.44 5.41 -8.04
C TRP A 45 -0.27 6.20 -9.14
N ASN A 46 0.16 7.43 -9.43
CA ASN A 46 -0.42 8.24 -10.50
C ASN A 46 -0.30 7.58 -11.87
N SER A 47 0.81 6.89 -12.15
CA SER A 47 0.97 6.11 -13.38
C SER A 47 0.03 4.90 -13.43
N HIS A 48 -0.10 4.16 -12.32
CA HIS A 48 -1.04 3.06 -12.21
C HIS A 48 -2.49 3.54 -12.41
N PHE A 49 -2.88 4.60 -11.71
CA PHE A 49 -4.21 5.21 -11.77
C PHE A 49 -4.58 5.62 -13.20
N LYS A 50 -3.64 6.24 -13.94
CA LYS A 50 -3.83 6.58 -15.36
C LYS A 50 -4.03 5.35 -16.25
N THR A 51 -3.40 4.23 -15.90
CA THR A 51 -3.42 3.01 -16.72
C THR A 51 -4.72 2.22 -16.51
N VAL A 52 -5.17 2.06 -15.26
CA VAL A 52 -6.33 1.23 -14.95
C VAL A 52 -7.64 2.02 -14.88
N GLY A 53 -7.57 3.34 -14.76
CA GLY A 53 -8.73 4.22 -14.66
C GLY A 53 -9.34 4.28 -13.25
N HIS A 54 -10.19 5.28 -13.04
CA HIS A 54 -10.75 5.64 -11.74
C HIS A 54 -11.50 4.47 -11.05
N ASP A 55 -12.39 3.79 -11.79
CA ASP A 55 -13.28 2.80 -11.21
C ASP A 55 -12.53 1.53 -10.79
N VAL A 56 -11.55 1.10 -11.58
CA VAL A 56 -10.69 -0.03 -11.25
C VAL A 56 -9.75 0.32 -10.11
N ALA A 57 -9.15 1.51 -10.14
CA ALA A 57 -8.20 1.94 -9.12
C ALA A 57 -8.86 2.05 -7.73
N TYR A 58 -10.01 2.70 -7.63
CA TYR A 58 -10.69 2.87 -6.33
C TYR A 58 -11.64 1.72 -5.97
N GLY A 59 -11.98 0.85 -6.91
CA GLY A 59 -12.74 -0.38 -6.63
C GLY A 59 -11.88 -1.51 -6.07
N MET A 60 -10.55 -1.40 -6.10
CA MET A 60 -9.68 -2.49 -5.67
C MET A 60 -9.67 -2.66 -4.14
N PRO A 61 -9.63 -3.90 -3.63
CA PRO A 61 -9.47 -4.14 -2.20
C PRO A 61 -8.11 -3.64 -1.68
N TRP A 62 -8.07 -3.17 -0.43
CA TRP A 62 -6.83 -2.79 0.26
C TRP A 62 -5.75 -3.88 0.21
N LYS A 63 -6.14 -5.15 0.35
CA LYS A 63 -5.22 -6.31 0.24
C LYS A 63 -4.47 -6.33 -1.10
N THR A 64 -5.13 -5.94 -2.20
CA THR A 64 -4.51 -5.88 -3.52
C THR A 64 -3.49 -4.76 -3.59
N LEU A 65 -3.83 -3.58 -3.07
CA LEU A 65 -2.89 -2.46 -3.01
C LEU A 65 -1.64 -2.79 -2.17
N LYS A 66 -1.81 -3.43 -0.99
CA LYS A 66 -0.69 -3.89 -0.17
C LYS A 66 0.26 -4.80 -0.96
N LYS A 67 -0.29 -5.82 -1.64
CA LYS A 67 0.50 -6.73 -2.46
C LYS A 67 1.29 -5.98 -3.54
N MET A 68 0.66 -5.06 -4.26
CA MET A 68 1.32 -4.27 -5.29
C MET A 68 2.47 -3.42 -4.74
N MET A 69 2.27 -2.79 -3.59
CA MET A 69 3.34 -2.00 -2.97
C MET A 69 4.48 -2.89 -2.47
N THR A 70 4.19 -4.04 -1.88
CA THR A 70 5.20 -5.02 -1.47
C THR A 70 5.99 -5.52 -2.68
N ASP A 71 5.32 -5.91 -3.77
CA ASP A 71 5.98 -6.37 -5.00
C ASP A 71 6.86 -5.27 -5.64
N LYS A 72 6.47 -3.99 -5.47
CA LYS A 72 7.19 -2.84 -6.04
C LYS A 72 8.39 -2.40 -5.21
N TYR A 73 8.28 -2.43 -3.87
CA TYR A 73 9.22 -1.80 -2.96
C TYR A 73 10.00 -2.76 -2.07
N CYS A 74 9.62 -4.04 -2.00
CA CYS A 74 10.33 -5.05 -1.21
C CYS A 74 11.03 -6.06 -2.13
N SER A 75 12.28 -6.40 -1.81
CA SER A 75 12.91 -7.53 -2.49
C SER A 75 12.35 -8.86 -1.98
N ARG A 76 12.32 -9.89 -2.84
CA ARG A 76 11.87 -11.24 -2.47
C ARG A 76 12.66 -11.83 -1.28
N GLY A 77 13.91 -11.41 -1.10
CA GLY A 77 14.76 -11.82 0.03
C GLY A 77 14.36 -11.18 1.35
N GLU A 78 13.93 -9.91 1.33
CA GLU A 78 13.49 -9.19 2.54
C GLU A 78 12.12 -9.67 3.04
N ILE A 79 11.21 -10.03 2.12
CA ILE A 79 9.90 -10.61 2.47
C ILE A 79 10.09 -11.93 3.23
N LYS A 80 10.92 -12.84 2.70
CA LYS A 80 11.22 -14.13 3.35
C LYS A 80 11.84 -13.97 4.73
N LYS A 81 12.64 -12.91 4.94
CA LYS A 81 13.27 -12.65 6.24
C LYS A 81 12.23 -12.27 7.30
N LEU A 82 11.25 -11.45 6.95
CA LEU A 82 10.14 -11.09 7.85
C LEU A 82 9.18 -12.25 8.12
N GLU A 83 8.94 -13.13 7.14
CA GLU A 83 8.13 -14.35 7.34
C GLU A 83 8.78 -15.36 8.29
N ILE A 84 10.11 -15.29 8.48
CA ILE A 84 10.86 -16.15 9.41
C ILE A 84 10.98 -15.49 10.80
N GLU A 85 10.92 -14.15 10.88
CA GLU A 85 11.03 -13.38 12.13
C GLU A 85 9.67 -13.15 12.84
N LEU A 86 8.54 -13.50 12.20
CA LEU A 86 7.17 -13.46 12.75
C LEU A 86 6.69 -14.87 13.17
#